data_AF-A0A1E5JS80-F1
#
_entry.id   AF-A0A1E5JS80-F1
#
_cell.length_a   1.000
_cell.length_b   1.000
_cell.length_c   1.000
_cell.angle_alpha   90.00
_cell.angle_beta   90.00
_cell.angle_gamma   90.00
#
_symmetry.space_group_name_H-M   'P 1'
#
loop_
_entity.id
_entity.type
_entity.pdbx_description
1 polymer ?
#
loop_
_entity_poly.entity_id
_entity_poly.type
_entity_poly.pdbx_seq_one_letter_code
_entity_poly.pdbx_strand_id
1 'polypeptide(L)'
;MKRIILFLFFILMTSLNNAVALDHTKWSLSPNGFGPIKMDMTLKQVEHVTGKKFNSATPDPHQAENESCFLVTLKGIDNVSFMVSGNKIVRININSPNYQTSMGAKIGDTESRVQALYKGKLTIEAHHYDPKGHYLTLFEKHNNRGIRFESNGEVITLIYSGNHDEVQYVEDCL
;
A
#
# COMPACT_ATOMS: atom_id res chain seq x y z
N MET A 1 9.50 -76.33 -0.35
CA MET A 1 9.00 -75.30 0.59
C MET A 1 9.59 -73.95 0.21
N LYS A 2 8.82 -73.10 -0.49
CA LYS A 2 9.24 -71.75 -0.92
C LYS A 2 8.81 -70.73 0.13
N ARG A 3 9.74 -69.94 0.68
CA ARG A 3 9.42 -68.78 1.52
C ARG A 3 9.67 -67.52 0.69
N ILE A 4 8.59 -66.85 0.31
CA ILE A 4 8.60 -65.50 -0.30
C ILE A 4 8.39 -64.53 0.85
N ILE A 5 9.40 -63.72 1.17
CA ILE A 5 9.28 -62.61 2.12
C ILE A 5 8.92 -61.36 1.31
N LEU A 6 7.71 -60.88 1.51
CA LEU A 6 7.14 -59.70 0.87
C LEU A 6 7.70 -58.45 1.56
N PHE A 7 8.59 -57.71 0.90
CA PHE A 7 9.04 -56.40 1.39
C PHE A 7 7.96 -55.35 1.08
N LEU A 8 7.22 -54.91 2.09
CA LEU A 8 6.35 -53.74 2.02
C LEU A 8 7.20 -52.48 2.14
N PHE A 9 7.44 -51.80 1.01
CA PHE A 9 8.04 -50.48 0.95
C PHE A 9 6.97 -49.42 1.25
N PHE A 10 6.95 -48.90 2.48
CA PHE A 10 6.08 -47.80 2.88
C PHE A 10 6.78 -46.48 2.49
N ILE A 11 6.43 -45.90 1.34
CA ILE A 11 6.95 -44.61 0.91
C ILE A 11 6.22 -43.52 1.69
N LEU A 12 6.90 -42.95 2.69
CA LEU A 12 6.42 -41.80 3.45
C LEU A 12 6.53 -40.55 2.55
N MET A 13 5.43 -40.15 1.92
CA MET A 13 5.38 -38.94 1.10
C MET A 13 5.28 -37.72 2.03
N THR A 14 6.41 -37.15 2.42
CA THR A 14 6.44 -35.91 3.23
C THR A 14 6.17 -34.72 2.33
N SER A 15 4.98 -34.13 2.46
CA SER A 15 4.64 -32.86 1.81
C SER A 15 5.43 -31.72 2.47
N LEU A 16 6.44 -31.21 1.77
CA LEU A 16 7.10 -29.94 2.12
C LEU A 16 6.11 -28.79 1.87
N ASN A 17 5.36 -28.39 2.89
CA ASN A 17 4.63 -27.13 2.89
C ASN A 17 5.63 -25.98 3.05
N ASN A 18 6.25 -25.55 1.95
CA ASN A 18 6.94 -24.27 1.91
C ASN A 18 5.87 -23.17 1.85
N ALA A 19 5.40 -22.73 3.01
CA ALA A 19 4.73 -21.43 3.11
C ALA A 19 5.79 -20.37 2.81
N VAL A 20 5.89 -19.97 1.53
CA VAL A 20 6.68 -18.81 1.13
C VAL A 20 6.02 -17.61 1.79
N ALA A 21 6.58 -17.16 2.91
CA ALA A 21 6.19 -15.90 3.51
C ALA A 21 6.41 -14.81 2.45
N LEU A 22 5.35 -14.07 2.11
CA LEU A 22 5.45 -12.98 1.15
C LEU A 22 6.47 -11.95 1.67
N ASP A 23 7.58 -11.83 0.95
CA ASP A 23 8.61 -10.83 1.19
C ASP A 23 8.07 -9.45 0.80
N HIS A 24 7.57 -8.72 1.79
CA HIS A 24 6.97 -7.41 1.62
C HIS A 24 8.02 -6.29 1.45
N THR A 25 9.30 -6.58 1.67
CA THR A 25 10.38 -5.60 1.46
C THR A 25 10.53 -5.19 -0.01
N LYS A 26 9.92 -5.97 -0.92
CA LYS A 26 9.86 -5.69 -2.36
C LYS A 26 8.56 -5.02 -2.80
N TRP A 27 7.61 -4.80 -1.90
CA TRP A 27 6.35 -4.17 -2.27
C TRP A 27 6.59 -2.70 -2.61
N SER A 28 5.98 -2.27 -3.70
CA SER A 28 6.06 -0.89 -4.15
C SER A 28 4.67 -0.31 -4.35
N LEU A 29 4.58 1.00 -4.16
CA LEU A 29 3.35 1.77 -4.34
C LEU A 29 3.23 2.25 -5.78
N SER A 30 2.10 1.97 -6.41
CA SER A 30 1.74 2.50 -7.73
C SER A 30 0.37 3.15 -7.64
N PRO A 31 -0.06 3.93 -8.65
CA PRO A 31 -1.44 4.44 -8.69
C PRO A 31 -2.51 3.34 -8.54
N ASN A 32 -2.18 2.08 -8.86
CA ASN A 32 -3.10 0.96 -8.85
C ASN A 32 -3.07 0.12 -7.55
N GLY A 33 -2.16 0.40 -6.62
CA GLY A 33 -2.07 -0.31 -5.35
C GLY A 33 -0.64 -0.50 -4.82
N PHE A 34 -0.52 -1.38 -3.82
CA PHE A 34 0.71 -1.63 -3.06
C PHE A 34 1.02 -3.14 -2.97
N GLY A 35 2.06 -3.59 -3.66
CA GLY A 35 2.36 -5.01 -3.78
C GLY A 35 1.16 -5.81 -4.34
N PRO A 36 0.67 -6.87 -3.66
CA PRO A 36 -0.51 -7.63 -4.10
C PRO A 36 -1.84 -6.91 -3.84
N ILE A 37 -1.84 -5.84 -3.04
CA ILE A 37 -3.04 -5.08 -2.68
C ILE A 37 -3.36 -4.14 -3.83
N LYS A 38 -4.58 -4.21 -4.35
CA LYS A 38 -5.08 -3.31 -5.39
C LYS A 38 -6.06 -2.30 -4.81
N MET A 39 -6.11 -1.13 -5.44
CA MET A 39 -7.17 -0.15 -5.17
C MET A 39 -8.56 -0.78 -5.36
N ASP A 40 -9.54 -0.32 -4.59
CA ASP A 40 -10.92 -0.79 -4.55
C ASP A 40 -11.13 -2.22 -4.00
N MET A 41 -10.07 -2.91 -3.56
CA MET A 41 -10.22 -4.17 -2.83
C MET A 41 -10.93 -3.94 -1.50
N THR A 42 -11.79 -4.88 -1.12
CA THR A 42 -12.33 -4.97 0.24
C THR A 42 -11.28 -5.49 1.23
N LEU A 43 -11.49 -5.23 2.53
CA LEU A 43 -10.61 -5.76 3.58
C LEU A 43 -10.46 -7.29 3.47
N LYS A 44 -11.56 -8.02 3.24
CA LYS A 44 -11.51 -9.49 3.08
C LYS A 44 -10.66 -9.93 1.88
N GLN A 45 -10.72 -9.21 0.76
CA GLN A 45 -9.89 -9.50 -0.40
C GLN A 45 -8.41 -9.23 -0.09
N VAL A 46 -8.09 -8.14 0.61
CA VAL A 46 -6.72 -7.85 1.04
C VAL A 46 -6.18 -8.96 1.93
N GLU A 47 -6.94 -9.39 2.93
CA GLU A 47 -6.52 -10.50 3.80
C GLU A 47 -6.29 -11.79 3.01
N HIS A 48 -7.16 -12.08 2.03
CA HIS A 48 -7.04 -13.26 1.18
C HIS A 48 -5.77 -13.24 0.32
N VAL A 49 -5.48 -12.13 -0.37
CA VAL A 49 -4.34 -12.05 -1.30
C VAL A 49 -2.99 -11.89 -0.58
N THR A 50 -2.99 -11.37 0.65
CA THR A 50 -1.76 -11.17 1.43
C THR A 50 -1.50 -12.29 2.44
N GLY A 51 -2.52 -13.06 2.81
CA GLY A 51 -2.46 -13.97 3.96
C GLY A 51 -2.31 -13.26 5.30
N LYS A 52 -2.43 -11.93 5.35
CA LYS A 52 -2.28 -11.09 6.55
C LYS A 52 -3.65 -10.68 7.08
N LYS A 53 -3.68 -10.21 8.33
CA LYS A 53 -4.89 -9.69 9.00
C LYS A 53 -4.72 -8.21 9.28
N PHE A 54 -5.82 -7.45 9.27
CA PHE A 54 -5.78 -6.07 9.73
C PHE A 54 -5.65 -6.01 11.26
N ASN A 55 -4.98 -4.98 11.77
CA ASN A 55 -4.89 -4.74 13.22
C ASN A 55 -6.23 -4.29 13.81
N SER A 56 -7.05 -3.59 13.02
CA SER A 56 -8.45 -3.29 13.29
C SER A 56 -9.25 -3.43 12.00
N ALA A 57 -10.47 -3.96 12.10
CA ALA A 57 -11.44 -4.01 11.00
C ALA A 57 -12.59 -3.02 11.20
N THR A 58 -12.52 -2.21 12.25
CA THR A 58 -13.53 -1.21 12.60
C THR A 58 -12.93 0.18 12.63
N PRO A 59 -13.72 1.22 12.35
CA PRO A 59 -13.30 2.61 12.50
C PRO A 59 -12.68 2.86 13.87
N ASP A 60 -11.56 3.58 13.91
CA ASP A 60 -11.12 4.21 15.16
C ASP A 60 -12.13 5.33 15.46
N PRO A 61 -12.83 5.30 16.60
CA PRO A 61 -13.82 6.32 16.93
C PRO A 61 -13.24 7.73 17.05
N HIS A 62 -11.91 7.87 17.12
CA HIS A 62 -11.22 9.16 17.13
C HIS A 62 -10.78 9.65 15.73
N GLN A 63 -10.85 8.81 14.69
CA GLN A 63 -10.39 9.14 13.34
C GLN A 63 -11.46 8.99 12.26
N ALA A 64 -12.66 8.57 12.63
CA ALA A 64 -13.76 8.35 11.71
C ALA A 64 -14.79 9.48 11.83
N GLU A 65 -14.94 10.28 10.77
CA GLU A 65 -16.08 11.22 10.68
C GLU A 65 -17.42 10.48 10.69
N ASN A 66 -17.45 9.26 10.15
CA ASN A 66 -18.58 8.35 10.20
C ASN A 66 -18.11 6.89 10.04
N GLU A 67 -18.98 5.91 10.29
CA GLU A 67 -18.65 4.49 10.16
C GLU A 67 -18.21 4.06 8.74
N SER A 68 -18.42 4.93 7.74
CA SER A 68 -18.15 4.62 6.34
C SER A 68 -16.73 4.98 5.88
N CYS A 69 -16.03 5.90 6.56
CA CYS A 69 -14.65 6.28 6.26
C CYS A 69 -13.72 6.13 7.47
N PHE A 70 -12.66 5.33 7.34
CA PHE A 70 -11.67 5.16 8.41
C PHE A 70 -10.33 4.63 7.90
N LEU A 71 -9.30 4.75 8.74
CA LEU A 71 -7.98 4.17 8.49
C LEU A 71 -7.85 2.78 9.13
N VAL A 72 -7.16 1.88 8.43
CA VAL A 72 -6.72 0.59 8.97
C VAL A 72 -5.25 0.34 8.65
N THR A 73 -4.64 -0.57 9.40
CA THR A 73 -3.25 -1.03 9.18
C THR A 73 -3.20 -2.55 9.09
N LEU A 74 -2.26 -3.07 8.29
CA LEU A 74 -2.11 -4.51 8.05
C LEU A 74 -1.01 -5.09 8.93
N LYS A 75 -1.29 -6.19 9.64
CA LYS A 75 -0.35 -6.81 10.58
C LYS A 75 0.96 -7.21 9.89
N GLY A 76 2.07 -6.74 10.44
CA GLY A 76 3.42 -7.00 9.92
C GLY A 76 3.70 -6.34 8.58
N ILE A 77 3.00 -5.23 8.29
CA ILE A 77 3.35 -4.21 7.29
C ILE A 77 3.35 -2.88 8.06
N ASP A 78 4.50 -2.52 8.61
CA ASP A 78 4.61 -1.30 9.40
C ASP A 78 4.63 -0.07 8.50
N ASN A 79 4.20 1.08 9.01
CA ASN A 79 4.29 2.37 8.31
C ASN A 79 3.54 2.42 6.95
N VAL A 80 2.44 1.67 6.88
CA VAL A 80 1.48 1.72 5.78
C VAL A 80 0.08 1.75 6.38
N SER A 81 -0.72 2.74 5.99
CA SER A 81 -2.14 2.81 6.32
C SER A 81 -3.00 2.76 5.07
N PHE A 82 -4.22 2.29 5.24
CA PHE A 82 -5.20 2.15 4.18
C PHE A 82 -6.44 2.92 4.59
N MET A 83 -6.82 3.89 3.78
CA MET A 83 -8.10 4.57 3.89
C MET A 83 -9.17 3.68 3.29
N VAL A 84 -10.20 3.43 4.08
CA VAL A 84 -11.34 2.62 3.73
C VAL A 84 -12.53 3.54 3.56
N SER A 85 -13.20 3.47 2.41
CA SER A 85 -14.51 4.09 2.21
C SER A 85 -15.46 3.06 1.59
N GLY A 86 -16.66 2.93 2.15
CA GLY A 86 -17.65 1.96 1.67
C GLY A 86 -17.13 0.51 1.64
N ASN A 87 -16.33 0.13 2.65
CA ASN A 87 -15.65 -1.17 2.78
C ASN A 87 -14.62 -1.49 1.67
N LYS A 88 -14.11 -0.48 0.98
CA LYS A 88 -13.06 -0.61 -0.04
C LYS A 88 -11.85 0.25 0.30
N ILE A 89 -10.66 -0.23 -0.05
CA ILE A 89 -9.45 0.59 0.00
C ILE A 89 -9.57 1.67 -1.09
N VAL A 90 -9.57 2.93 -0.69
CA VAL A 90 -9.67 4.09 -1.59
C VAL A 90 -8.40 4.93 -1.62
N ARG A 91 -7.53 4.78 -0.62
CA ARG A 91 -6.21 5.41 -0.55
C ARG A 91 -5.25 4.54 0.27
N ILE A 92 -3.97 4.57 -0.09
CA ILE A 92 -2.89 3.84 0.57
C ILE A 92 -1.77 4.83 0.83
N ASN A 93 -1.41 5.00 2.11
CA ASN A 93 -0.37 5.93 2.56
C ASN A 93 0.87 5.16 2.98
N ILE A 94 2.05 5.63 2.58
CA ILE A 94 3.35 5.15 3.07
C ILE A 94 4.09 6.31 3.75
N ASN A 95 4.55 6.08 4.99
CA ASN A 95 5.25 7.09 5.80
C ASN A 95 6.63 6.61 6.26
N SER A 96 7.26 5.70 5.50
CA SER A 96 8.59 5.16 5.80
C SER A 96 9.46 5.06 4.54
N PRO A 97 10.79 5.30 4.66
CA PRO A 97 11.74 5.11 3.57
C PRO A 97 11.98 3.63 3.21
N ASN A 98 11.43 2.69 3.98
CA ASN A 98 11.55 1.26 3.72
C ASN A 98 10.77 0.82 2.47
N TYR A 99 9.78 1.62 2.05
CA TYR A 99 9.03 1.38 0.82
C TYR A 99 9.36 2.42 -0.23
N GLN A 100 9.07 2.07 -1.48
CA GLN A 100 9.20 2.97 -2.62
C GLN A 100 7.99 2.89 -3.52
N THR A 101 7.83 3.90 -4.36
CA THR A 101 6.93 3.82 -5.50
C THR A 101 7.46 2.86 -6.57
N SER A 102 6.61 2.43 -7.50
CA SER A 102 7.00 1.62 -8.65
C SER A 102 8.02 2.34 -9.56
N MET A 103 8.09 3.67 -9.47
CA MET A 103 9.09 4.49 -10.15
C MET A 103 10.35 4.74 -9.30
N GLY A 104 10.40 4.25 -8.06
CA GLY A 104 11.58 4.32 -7.20
C GLY A 104 11.64 5.53 -6.25
N ALA A 105 10.61 6.38 -6.22
CA ALA A 105 10.55 7.50 -5.27
C ALA A 105 10.31 7.00 -3.84
N LYS A 106 10.95 7.63 -2.85
CA LYS A 106 10.89 7.29 -1.42
C LYS A 106 10.72 8.53 -0.54
N ILE A 107 10.27 8.30 0.70
CA ILE A 107 10.37 9.29 1.77
C ILE A 107 11.84 9.71 1.93
N GLY A 108 12.08 11.02 2.02
CA GLY A 108 13.41 11.61 2.08
C GLY A 108 14.02 11.99 0.72
N ASP A 109 13.41 11.61 -0.41
CA ASP A 109 13.83 12.09 -1.72
C ASP A 109 13.56 13.60 -1.86
N THR A 110 14.43 14.32 -2.57
CA THR A 110 14.17 15.73 -2.91
C THR A 110 13.03 15.86 -3.93
N GLU A 111 12.34 17.00 -3.93
CA GLU A 111 11.32 17.27 -4.95
C GLU A 111 11.86 17.13 -6.37
N SER A 112 13.08 17.64 -6.61
CA SER A 112 13.76 17.59 -7.90
C SER A 112 14.03 16.15 -8.35
N ARG A 113 14.41 15.25 -7.43
CA ARG A 113 14.58 13.82 -7.72
C ARG A 113 13.24 13.19 -8.10
N VAL A 114 12.18 13.46 -7.34
CA VAL A 114 10.86 12.90 -7.63
C VAL A 114 10.33 13.40 -8.97
N GLN A 115 10.44 14.69 -9.28
CA GLN A 115 10.10 15.24 -10.59
C GLN A 115 10.87 14.55 -11.73
N ALA A 116 12.16 14.25 -11.54
CA ALA A 116 12.97 13.53 -12.53
C ALA A 116 12.47 12.09 -12.75
N LEU A 117 12.16 11.35 -11.68
CA LEU A 117 11.61 9.98 -11.76
C LEU A 117 10.29 9.94 -12.56
N TYR A 118 9.47 10.98 -12.42
CA TYR A 118 8.19 11.13 -13.12
C TYR A 118 8.29 11.94 -14.42
N LYS A 119 9.50 12.23 -14.90
CA LYS A 119 9.78 12.90 -16.18
C LYS A 119 9.01 14.23 -16.35
N GLY A 120 8.88 14.99 -15.26
CA GLY A 120 8.18 16.29 -15.26
C GLY A 120 6.67 16.21 -15.46
N LYS A 121 6.03 15.06 -15.28
CA LYS A 121 4.57 14.88 -15.44
C LYS A 121 3.75 15.21 -14.19
N LEU A 122 4.41 15.62 -13.10
CA LEU A 122 3.75 15.94 -11.85
C LEU A 122 3.14 17.35 -11.92
N THR A 123 1.90 17.47 -11.46
CA THR A 123 1.30 18.77 -11.12
C THR A 123 1.81 19.16 -9.75
N ILE A 124 2.26 20.41 -9.58
CA ILE A 124 2.81 20.91 -8.33
C ILE A 124 1.89 22.00 -7.80
N GLU A 125 1.46 21.84 -6.56
CA GLU A 125 0.58 22.78 -5.85
C GLU A 125 1.20 23.13 -4.49
N ALA A 126 0.91 24.32 -3.97
CA ALA A 126 1.32 24.66 -2.61
C ALA A 126 0.64 23.73 -1.60
N HIS A 127 1.36 23.34 -0.57
CA HIS A 127 0.80 22.52 0.50
C HIS A 127 -0.24 23.32 1.30
N HIS A 128 -1.29 22.64 1.79
CA HIS A 128 -2.41 23.32 2.47
C HIS A 128 -1.96 23.98 3.80
N TYR A 129 -1.16 23.27 4.60
CA TYR A 129 -0.67 23.76 5.90
C TYR A 129 0.79 24.22 5.96
N ASP A 130 1.71 23.65 5.17
CA ASP A 130 3.12 24.02 5.18
C ASP A 130 3.38 25.09 4.11
N PRO A 131 3.73 26.34 4.48
CA PRO A 131 3.99 27.40 3.51
C PRO A 131 5.19 27.15 2.59
N LYS A 132 6.09 26.24 2.97
CA LYS A 132 7.24 25.82 2.15
C LYS A 132 6.98 24.51 1.43
N GLY A 133 6.00 23.74 1.89
CA GLY A 133 5.67 22.43 1.35
C GLY A 133 4.95 22.50 0.02
N HIS A 134 5.03 21.39 -0.71
CA HIS A 134 4.32 21.20 -1.95
C HIS A 134 3.61 19.85 -1.97
N TYR A 135 2.51 19.84 -2.71
CA TYR A 135 1.93 18.63 -3.24
C TYR A 135 2.46 18.40 -4.65
N LEU A 136 2.97 17.21 -4.92
CA LEU A 136 3.33 16.79 -6.26
C LEU A 136 2.44 15.61 -6.66
N THR A 137 1.64 15.74 -7.72
CA THR A 137 0.61 14.75 -8.06
C THR A 137 0.74 14.27 -9.49
N LEU A 138 0.76 12.95 -9.67
CA LEU A 138 0.53 12.30 -10.96
C LEU A 138 -0.90 11.76 -11.00
N PHE A 139 -1.68 12.14 -12.01
CA PHE A 139 -2.96 11.52 -12.32
C PHE A 139 -2.85 10.57 -13.52
N GLU A 140 -3.28 9.32 -13.35
CA GLU A 140 -3.46 8.37 -14.43
C GLU A 140 -4.83 8.55 -15.08
N LYS A 141 -4.85 9.07 -16.31
CA LYS A 141 -6.09 9.33 -17.06
C LYS A 141 -6.95 8.08 -17.30
N HIS A 142 -6.33 6.90 -17.42
CA HIS A 142 -7.04 5.68 -17.83
C HIS A 142 -7.86 5.05 -16.71
N ASN A 143 -7.40 5.16 -15.47
CA ASN A 143 -7.98 4.43 -14.33
C ASN A 143 -8.56 5.37 -13.26
N ASN A 144 -8.60 6.68 -13.51
CA ASN A 144 -9.09 7.70 -12.58
C ASN A 144 -8.43 7.57 -11.18
N ARG A 145 -7.11 7.43 -11.16
CA ARG A 145 -6.29 7.21 -9.96
C ARG A 145 -5.09 8.13 -9.99
N GLY A 146 -4.47 8.33 -8.82
CA GLY A 146 -3.27 9.12 -8.73
C GLY A 146 -2.27 8.57 -7.73
N ILE A 147 -1.08 9.17 -7.79
CA ILE A 147 -0.09 9.11 -6.72
C ILE A 147 0.34 10.55 -6.41
N ARG A 148 0.37 10.88 -5.11
CA ARG A 148 0.70 12.19 -4.60
C ARG A 148 1.81 12.08 -3.58
N PHE A 149 2.67 13.09 -3.60
CA PHE A 149 3.79 13.27 -2.70
C PHE A 149 3.55 14.57 -1.95
N GLU A 150 3.82 14.57 -0.65
CA GLU A 150 3.90 15.78 0.15
C GLU A 150 5.35 16.04 0.49
N SER A 151 5.77 17.29 0.40
CA SER A 151 7.07 17.76 0.81
C SER A 151 6.97 18.84 1.88
N ASN A 152 8.08 19.07 2.58
CA ASN A 152 8.29 20.24 3.43
C ASN A 152 9.08 21.37 2.72
N GLY A 153 9.14 21.32 1.38
CA GLY A 153 9.95 22.21 0.55
C GLY A 153 11.39 21.75 0.29
N GLU A 154 11.85 20.71 1.00
CA GLU A 154 13.18 20.13 0.79
C GLU A 154 13.07 18.67 0.35
N VAL A 155 12.34 17.87 1.12
CA VAL A 155 12.22 16.43 0.93
C VAL A 155 10.78 15.95 1.02
N ILE A 156 10.50 14.80 0.42
CA ILE A 156 9.22 14.12 0.54
C ILE A 156 9.04 13.56 1.95
N THR A 157 7.92 13.91 2.59
CA THR A 157 7.54 13.52 3.96
C THR A 157 6.37 12.55 3.99
N LEU A 158 5.57 12.47 2.92
CA LEU A 158 4.48 11.52 2.78
C LEU A 158 4.27 11.13 1.31
N ILE A 159 3.89 9.87 1.05
CA ILE A 159 3.52 9.40 -0.29
C ILE A 159 2.23 8.61 -0.18
N TYR A 160 1.30 8.83 -1.10
CA TYR A 160 0.07 8.05 -1.16
C TYR A 160 -0.46 7.90 -2.57
N SER A 161 -1.13 6.76 -2.79
CA SER A 161 -1.91 6.51 -4.01
C SER A 161 -3.38 6.40 -3.65
N GLY A 162 -4.26 6.85 -4.53
CA GLY A 162 -5.69 6.79 -4.30
C GLY A 162 -6.50 6.84 -5.58
N ASN A 163 -7.81 6.65 -5.41
CA ASN A 163 -8.80 7.09 -6.38
C ASN A 163 -8.69 8.62 -6.59
N HIS A 164 -9.17 9.12 -7.73
CA HIS A 164 -8.96 10.51 -8.15
C HIS A 164 -9.34 11.54 -7.08
N ASP A 165 -10.44 11.34 -6.36
CA ASP A 165 -10.92 12.32 -5.39
C ASP A 165 -10.16 12.13 -4.06
N GLU A 166 -10.03 10.90 -3.57
CA GLU A 166 -9.40 10.58 -2.29
C GLU A 166 -7.89 10.85 -2.25
N VAL A 167 -7.20 10.75 -3.40
CA VAL A 167 -5.79 11.15 -3.52
C VAL A 167 -5.61 12.68 -3.45
N GLN A 168 -6.69 13.45 -3.44
CA GLN A 168 -6.65 14.90 -3.32
C GLN A 168 -7.10 15.41 -1.96
N TYR A 169 -7.59 14.54 -1.08
CA TYR A 169 -8.00 14.98 0.26
C TYR A 169 -6.79 15.45 1.06
N VAL A 170 -6.96 16.61 1.69
CA VAL A 170 -5.96 17.24 2.56
C VAL A 170 -5.78 16.41 3.82
N GLU A 171 -6.89 16.02 4.44
CA GLU A 171 -6.93 15.05 5.53
C GLU A 171 -7.36 13.69 5.00
N ASP A 172 -7.16 12.61 5.76
CA ASP A 172 -7.61 11.27 5.34
C ASP A 172 -9.15 11.19 5.28
N CYS A 173 -9.82 10.95 6.41
CA CYS A 173 -11.28 10.81 6.51
C CYS A 173 -11.95 11.99 7.25
N LEU A 174 -11.29 13.15 7.32
CA LEU A 174 -11.71 14.34 8.08
C LEU A 174 -11.86 15.58 7.18
#